data_AF-E3LED4-F1
#
_entry.id   AF-E3LED4-F1
#
_cell.length_a   1.000
_cell.length_b   1.000
_cell.length_c   1.000
_cell.angle_alpha   90.00
_cell.angle_beta   90.00
_cell.angle_gamma   90.00
#
_symmetry.space_group_name_H-M   'P 1'
#
loop_
_entity.id
_entity.type
_entity.pdbx_description
1 polymer ?
#
loop_
_entity_poly.entity_id
_entity_poly.type
_entity_poly.pdbx_seq_one_letter_code
_entity_poly.pdbx_strand_id
1 'polypeptide(L)'
;MGAFSKLSYALGQPISTATCYETIHTWNPDCYGALWDALGVGLYFSVKTYASFYLITNIVGKRGRIDKISWKKFGIDVFQSALFLVTNMCFFLILLCKFRQALGFFTPVTMGLITSILASGIAIMVEKKTRRPALALYLTNLASETYYRHLANHGYVKMYTYGECVPFGIGLMLFTYLQTKGRLPKSFNGFMNAALKTNVTDNVINEKKIPKSFKTFLEKLRKDYEKTELCHHPHSCVSHSVESFAKNFSFGLFASSALTVARNYRSILKNPFNLITLLVSMQNVKLPLFAGFLPFIFNVSRCLLNRVKGVPPIVNNMFSAGLSSIAMAFYPTVSIAMYCLWKAIETVYFDLVDRGYLPKIKNAEVILYSITTGYVLWNAVIEPRAIRRGYLNFLAGLVGGKIGLFNRRLYDHFGYISRDIYTKIPEFDHKHAMINPLLYMPLVE
;
A
#
# COMPACT_ATOMS: atom_id res chain seq x y z
N MET A 1 -23.30 -0.38 -37.52
CA MET A 1 -22.66 0.32 -36.38
C MET A 1 -23.72 1.15 -35.66
N GLY A 2 -23.94 0.91 -34.36
CA GLY A 2 -24.90 1.69 -33.55
C GLY A 2 -24.45 3.13 -33.31
N ALA A 3 -25.36 3.99 -32.83
CA ALA A 3 -25.11 5.43 -32.60
C ALA A 3 -23.88 5.70 -31.73
N PHE A 4 -23.64 4.88 -30.69
CA PHE A 4 -22.48 5.01 -29.81
C PHE A 4 -21.14 4.67 -30.47
N SER A 5 -21.14 3.76 -31.46
CA SER A 5 -19.93 3.43 -32.21
C SER A 5 -19.54 4.57 -33.15
N LYS A 6 -20.52 5.23 -33.77
CA LYS A 6 -20.29 6.45 -34.56
C LYS A 6 -19.78 7.61 -33.70
N LEU A 7 -20.32 7.77 -32.48
CA LEU A 7 -19.84 8.76 -31.52
C LEU A 7 -18.40 8.48 -31.09
N SER A 8 -18.05 7.23 -30.75
CA SER A 8 -16.68 6.86 -30.39
C SER A 8 -15.68 7.12 -31.52
N TYR A 9 -16.08 6.82 -32.75
CA TYR A 9 -15.28 7.10 -33.95
C TYR A 9 -15.11 8.60 -34.18
N ALA A 10 -16.19 9.38 -34.03
CA ALA A 10 -16.15 10.85 -34.13
C ALA A 10 -15.29 11.50 -33.04
N LEU A 11 -15.17 10.87 -31.87
CA LEU A 11 -14.28 11.28 -30.77
C LEU A 11 -12.83 10.80 -30.94
N GLY A 12 -12.49 10.14 -32.06
CA GLY A 12 -11.15 9.63 -32.34
C GLY A 12 -10.66 8.55 -31.37
N GLN A 13 -11.57 7.90 -30.63
CA GLN A 13 -11.20 6.87 -29.66
C GLN A 13 -10.98 5.53 -30.38
N PRO A 14 -9.86 4.85 -30.12
CA PRO A 14 -9.64 3.52 -30.68
C PRO A 14 -10.69 2.55 -30.12
N ILE A 15 -11.25 1.71 -30.99
CA ILE A 15 -12.30 0.74 -30.64
C ILE A 15 -11.85 -0.69 -30.94
N SER A 16 -12.23 -1.62 -30.08
CA SER A 16 -12.11 -3.05 -30.32
C SER A 16 -13.49 -3.69 -30.45
N THR A 17 -13.74 -4.33 -31.59
CA THR A 17 -14.99 -5.07 -31.86
C THR A 17 -14.94 -6.52 -31.37
N ALA A 18 -13.87 -6.91 -30.69
CA ALA A 18 -13.70 -8.26 -30.16
C ALA A 18 -14.80 -8.64 -29.18
N THR A 19 -15.20 -9.91 -29.20
CA THR A 19 -16.18 -10.44 -28.26
C THR A 19 -15.60 -10.54 -26.85
N CYS A 20 -16.46 -10.73 -25.85
CA CYS A 20 -16.02 -10.96 -24.48
C CYS A 20 -15.17 -12.24 -24.35
N TYR A 21 -15.53 -13.27 -25.12
CA TYR A 21 -14.76 -14.52 -25.21
C TYR A 21 -13.34 -14.27 -25.70
N GLU A 22 -13.19 -13.48 -26.76
CA GLU A 22 -11.88 -13.24 -27.37
C GLU A 22 -10.96 -12.34 -26.56
N THR A 23 -11.49 -11.57 -25.60
CA THR A 23 -10.75 -10.55 -24.85
C THR A 23 -10.57 -10.89 -23.38
N ILE A 24 -11.67 -11.22 -22.68
CA ILE A 24 -11.73 -11.16 -21.21
C ILE A 24 -11.94 -12.55 -20.61
N HIS A 25 -12.80 -13.39 -21.20
CA HIS A 25 -13.07 -14.73 -20.67
C HIS A 25 -12.76 -15.83 -21.70
N THR A 26 -11.52 -15.83 -22.16
CA THR A 26 -10.99 -16.73 -23.21
C THR A 26 -11.07 -18.22 -22.91
N TRP A 27 -11.35 -18.60 -21.65
CA TRP A 27 -11.52 -19.99 -21.24
C TRP A 27 -12.96 -20.53 -21.39
N ASN A 28 -13.96 -19.66 -21.57
CA ASN A 28 -15.36 -20.09 -21.65
C ASN A 28 -16.15 -19.15 -22.58
N PRO A 29 -16.82 -19.65 -23.64
CA PRO A 29 -17.56 -18.81 -24.58
C PRO A 29 -18.78 -18.14 -23.95
N ASP A 30 -19.38 -18.73 -22.91
CA ASP A 30 -20.51 -18.15 -22.21
C ASP A 30 -20.07 -17.22 -21.08
N CYS A 31 -20.67 -16.03 -21.03
CA CYS A 31 -20.37 -15.03 -20.01
C CYS A 31 -20.74 -15.51 -18.59
N TYR A 32 -21.84 -16.25 -18.44
CA TYR A 32 -22.27 -16.77 -17.14
C TYR A 32 -21.46 -18.01 -16.75
N GLY A 33 -21.15 -18.89 -17.69
CA GLY A 33 -20.21 -20.00 -17.51
C GLY A 33 -18.85 -19.53 -17.00
N ALA A 34 -18.28 -18.49 -17.63
CA ALA A 34 -17.01 -17.91 -17.20
C ALA A 34 -17.04 -17.39 -15.75
N LEU A 35 -18.18 -16.84 -15.31
CA LEU A 35 -18.40 -16.41 -13.94
C LEU A 35 -18.45 -17.61 -12.98
N TRP A 36 -19.20 -18.65 -13.32
CA TRP A 36 -19.29 -19.87 -12.50
C TRP A 36 -17.94 -20.54 -12.33
N ASP A 37 -17.12 -20.57 -13.37
CA ASP A 37 -15.75 -21.11 -13.33
C ASP A 37 -14.83 -20.33 -12.38
N ALA A 38 -15.10 -19.05 -12.14
CA ALA A 38 -14.33 -18.20 -11.24
C ALA A 38 -14.88 -18.20 -9.80
N LEU A 39 -16.20 -18.40 -9.63
CA LEU A 39 -16.89 -18.21 -8.36
C LEU A 39 -16.38 -19.14 -7.26
N GLY A 40 -16.26 -20.44 -7.52
CA GLY A 40 -15.83 -21.41 -6.50
C GLY A 40 -14.41 -21.13 -6.00
N VAL A 41 -13.49 -20.85 -6.92
CA VAL A 41 -12.10 -20.51 -6.59
C VAL A 41 -12.03 -19.19 -5.82
N GLY A 42 -12.78 -18.18 -6.27
CA GLY A 42 -12.82 -16.87 -5.62
C GLY A 42 -13.37 -16.94 -4.21
N LEU A 43 -14.39 -17.75 -3.96
CA LEU A 43 -14.98 -17.92 -2.64
C LEU A 43 -14.02 -18.62 -1.67
N TYR A 44 -13.39 -19.71 -2.10
CA TYR A 44 -12.35 -20.40 -1.31
C TYR A 44 -11.18 -19.46 -0.97
N PHE A 45 -10.66 -18.75 -1.98
CA PHE A 45 -9.55 -17.81 -1.80
C PHE A 45 -9.91 -16.67 -0.85
N SER A 46 -11.12 -16.12 -0.97
CA SER A 46 -11.61 -15.02 -0.14
C SER A 46 -11.75 -15.44 1.32
N VAL A 47 -12.39 -16.58 1.58
CA VAL A 47 -12.54 -17.12 2.95
C VAL A 47 -11.17 -17.38 3.58
N LYS A 48 -10.25 -18.05 2.86
CA LYS A 48 -8.89 -18.33 3.34
C LYS A 48 -8.12 -17.06 3.71
N THR A 49 -8.21 -16.04 2.86
CA THR A 49 -7.50 -14.76 3.05
C THR A 49 -8.04 -14.02 4.28
N TYR A 50 -9.36 -13.84 4.37
CA TYR A 50 -9.95 -13.11 5.49
C TYR A 50 -9.93 -13.89 6.80
N ALA A 51 -10.07 -15.21 6.79
CA ALA A 51 -9.89 -16.04 7.98
C ALA A 51 -8.50 -15.84 8.59
N SER A 52 -7.45 -15.86 7.75
CA SER A 52 -6.07 -15.61 8.20
C SER A 52 -5.91 -14.20 8.78
N PHE A 53 -6.42 -13.18 8.08
CA PHE A 53 -6.33 -11.79 8.53
C PHE A 53 -7.07 -11.54 9.84
N TYR A 54 -8.31 -12.02 9.99
CA TYR A 54 -9.10 -11.85 11.20
C TYR A 54 -8.54 -12.67 12.37
N LEU A 55 -7.91 -13.80 12.11
CA LEU A 55 -7.29 -14.60 13.15
C LEU A 55 -6.09 -13.85 13.73
N ILE A 56 -5.19 -13.35 12.88
CA ILE A 56 -4.03 -12.57 13.30
C ILE A 56 -4.47 -11.31 14.06
N THR A 57 -5.42 -10.55 13.52
CA THR A 57 -5.87 -9.31 14.16
C THR A 57 -6.56 -9.54 15.50
N ASN A 58 -7.33 -10.61 15.67
CA ASN A 58 -7.92 -10.97 16.96
C ASN A 58 -6.87 -11.43 17.98
N ILE A 59 -5.91 -12.27 17.57
CA ILE A 59 -4.81 -12.73 18.44
C ILE A 59 -3.99 -11.53 18.94
N VAL A 60 -3.60 -10.64 18.03
CA VAL A 60 -2.84 -9.42 18.37
C VAL A 60 -3.67 -8.50 19.26
N GLY A 61 -4.93 -8.26 18.91
CA GLY A 61 -5.84 -7.40 19.67
C GLY A 61 -6.13 -7.92 21.09
N LYS A 62 -6.08 -9.24 21.30
CA LYS A 62 -6.24 -9.88 22.62
C LYS A 62 -4.92 -10.24 23.29
N ARG A 63 -3.78 -9.74 22.79
CA ARG A 63 -2.44 -10.00 23.34
C ARG A 63 -2.13 -11.50 23.50
N GLY A 64 -2.52 -12.32 22.53
CA GLY A 64 -2.28 -13.77 22.52
C GLY A 64 -3.30 -14.60 23.31
N ARG A 65 -4.30 -13.98 23.95
CA ARG A 65 -5.34 -14.68 24.70
C ARG A 65 -6.45 -15.23 23.81
N ILE A 66 -6.30 -16.47 23.40
CA ILE A 66 -7.23 -17.18 22.50
C ILE A 66 -8.59 -17.43 23.17
N ASP A 67 -8.61 -17.62 24.48
CA ASP A 67 -9.81 -17.79 25.32
C ASP A 67 -10.80 -16.62 25.22
N LYS A 68 -10.28 -15.41 24.93
CA LYS A 68 -11.08 -14.17 24.82
C LYS A 68 -11.61 -13.90 23.41
N ILE A 69 -11.40 -14.81 22.46
CA ILE A 69 -11.82 -14.63 21.07
C ILE A 69 -13.28 -15.10 20.89
N SER A 70 -14.14 -14.21 20.41
CA SER A 70 -15.51 -14.57 20.04
C SER A 70 -15.53 -15.23 18.66
N TRP A 71 -15.59 -16.56 18.64
CA TRP A 71 -15.61 -17.35 17.40
C TRP A 71 -16.84 -17.07 16.52
N LYS A 72 -18.00 -16.78 17.12
CA LYS A 72 -19.20 -16.37 16.38
C LYS A 72 -18.96 -15.07 15.60
N LYS A 73 -18.42 -14.05 16.26
CA LYS A 73 -18.10 -12.77 15.61
C LYS A 73 -17.02 -12.93 14.55
N PHE A 74 -16.00 -13.74 14.83
CA PHE A 74 -14.96 -14.09 13.86
C PHE A 74 -15.57 -14.70 12.58
N GLY A 75 -16.47 -15.69 12.70
CA GLY A 75 -17.13 -16.30 11.55
C GLY A 75 -17.95 -15.30 10.73
N ILE A 76 -18.72 -14.44 11.39
CA ILE A 76 -19.51 -13.37 10.72
C ILE A 76 -18.59 -12.39 10.00
N ASP A 77 -17.53 -11.92 10.65
CA ASP A 77 -16.57 -10.98 10.07
C ASP A 77 -15.86 -11.58 8.84
N VAL A 78 -15.46 -12.85 8.92
CA VAL A 78 -14.83 -13.58 7.80
C VAL A 78 -15.81 -13.73 6.64
N PHE A 79 -17.04 -14.18 6.92
CA PHE A 79 -18.06 -14.39 5.90
C PHE A 79 -18.43 -13.08 5.20
N GLN A 80 -18.67 -12.01 5.95
CA GLN A 80 -19.02 -10.70 5.38
C GLN A 80 -17.91 -10.15 4.48
N SER A 81 -16.65 -10.23 4.90
CA SER A 81 -15.52 -9.76 4.09
C SER A 81 -15.24 -10.65 2.88
N ALA A 82 -15.47 -11.97 3.00
CA ALA A 82 -15.40 -12.88 1.86
C ALA A 82 -16.50 -12.55 0.83
N LEU A 83 -17.73 -12.32 1.29
CA LEU A 83 -18.85 -11.91 0.44
C LEU A 83 -18.56 -10.58 -0.26
N PHE A 84 -17.99 -9.59 0.43
CA PHE A 84 -17.54 -8.34 -0.15
C PHE A 84 -16.59 -8.54 -1.34
N LEU A 85 -15.53 -9.36 -1.16
CA LEU A 85 -14.52 -9.55 -2.20
C LEU A 85 -15.07 -10.35 -3.39
N VAL A 86 -15.85 -11.41 -3.13
CA VAL A 86 -16.52 -12.19 -4.18
C VAL A 86 -17.54 -11.32 -4.93
N THR A 87 -18.30 -10.48 -4.22
CA THR A 87 -19.23 -9.53 -4.84
C THR A 87 -18.51 -8.62 -5.82
N ASN A 88 -17.36 -8.05 -5.45
CA ASN A 88 -16.59 -7.20 -6.36
C ASN A 88 -16.17 -7.96 -7.64
N MET A 89 -15.63 -9.17 -7.47
CA MET A 89 -15.23 -10.02 -8.59
C MET A 89 -16.41 -10.34 -9.53
N CYS A 90 -17.54 -10.78 -8.97
CA CYS A 90 -18.71 -11.17 -9.75
C CYS A 90 -19.33 -9.98 -10.49
N PHE A 91 -19.54 -8.86 -9.80
CA PHE A 91 -20.08 -7.65 -10.43
C PHE A 91 -19.13 -7.09 -11.48
N PHE A 92 -17.82 -7.15 -11.27
CA PHE A 92 -16.84 -6.74 -12.28
C PHE A 92 -17.02 -7.54 -13.57
N LEU A 93 -17.05 -8.88 -13.49
CA LEU A 93 -17.21 -9.75 -14.68
C LEU A 93 -18.58 -9.54 -15.36
N ILE A 94 -19.67 -9.52 -14.59
CA ILE A 94 -21.03 -9.35 -15.12
C ILE A 94 -21.16 -7.99 -15.81
N LEU A 95 -20.77 -6.90 -15.14
CA LEU A 95 -20.91 -5.55 -15.68
C LEU A 95 -20.04 -5.37 -16.91
N LEU A 96 -18.82 -5.92 -16.93
CA LEU A 96 -17.96 -5.86 -18.10
C LEU A 96 -18.62 -6.52 -19.32
N CYS A 97 -19.17 -7.74 -19.18
CA CYS A 97 -19.86 -8.42 -20.27
C CYS A 97 -21.14 -7.69 -20.69
N LYS A 98 -21.94 -7.18 -19.74
CA LYS A 98 -23.17 -6.45 -20.05
C LYS A 98 -22.91 -5.11 -20.73
N PHE A 99 -21.88 -4.37 -20.32
CA PHE A 99 -21.47 -3.14 -21.01
C PHE A 99 -21.01 -3.44 -22.44
N ARG A 100 -20.25 -4.53 -22.65
CA ARG A 100 -19.83 -4.93 -23.99
C ARG A 100 -21.01 -5.34 -24.88
N GLN A 101 -22.00 -6.03 -24.33
CA GLN A 101 -23.23 -6.39 -25.04
C GLN A 101 -24.06 -5.14 -25.40
N ALA A 102 -24.17 -4.18 -24.47
CA ALA A 102 -24.93 -2.96 -24.68
C ALA A 102 -24.28 -2.01 -25.71
N LEU A 103 -22.95 -1.86 -25.68
CA LEU A 103 -22.23 -0.93 -26.57
C LEU A 103 -21.88 -1.54 -27.92
N GLY A 104 -21.64 -2.86 -27.98
CA GLY A 104 -21.20 -3.55 -29.19
C GLY A 104 -19.70 -3.44 -29.49
N PHE A 105 -18.93 -2.71 -28.67
CA PHE A 105 -17.48 -2.53 -28.79
C PHE A 105 -16.84 -2.23 -27.43
N PHE A 106 -15.51 -2.35 -27.36
CA PHE A 106 -14.67 -1.90 -26.25
C PHE A 106 -13.90 -0.63 -26.63
N THR A 107 -13.74 0.26 -25.65
CA THR A 107 -12.76 1.36 -25.63
C THR A 107 -11.89 1.15 -24.39
N PRO A 108 -10.73 1.78 -24.26
CA PRO A 108 -9.95 1.71 -23.03
C PRO A 108 -10.76 2.02 -21.77
N VAL A 109 -11.67 3.01 -21.82
CA VAL A 109 -12.51 3.42 -20.68
C VAL A 109 -13.61 2.39 -20.39
N THR A 110 -14.29 1.88 -21.42
CA THR A 110 -15.39 0.92 -21.24
C THR A 110 -14.88 -0.49 -20.95
N MET A 111 -13.61 -0.78 -21.28
CA MET A 111 -12.91 -2.03 -20.99
C MET A 111 -12.36 -2.05 -19.56
N GLY A 112 -13.25 -1.86 -18.58
CA GLY A 112 -12.97 -2.10 -17.17
C GLY A 112 -13.05 -0.89 -16.26
N LEU A 113 -12.84 0.36 -16.71
CA LEU A 113 -12.81 1.50 -15.78
C LEU A 113 -14.18 1.77 -15.15
N ILE A 114 -15.17 2.11 -15.97
CA ILE A 114 -16.53 2.43 -15.49
C ILE A 114 -17.13 1.21 -14.76
N THR A 115 -16.98 0.02 -15.33
CA THR A 115 -17.53 -1.21 -14.78
C THR A 115 -16.89 -1.59 -13.45
N SER A 116 -15.58 -1.38 -13.28
CA SER A 116 -14.90 -1.62 -11.99
C SER A 116 -15.29 -0.61 -10.92
N ILE A 117 -15.52 0.66 -11.28
CA ILE A 117 -15.99 1.68 -10.33
C ILE A 117 -17.37 1.29 -9.78
N LEU A 118 -18.30 0.92 -10.67
CA LEU A 118 -19.64 0.47 -10.31
C LEU A 118 -19.61 -0.81 -9.47
N ALA A 119 -18.85 -1.83 -9.91
CA ALA A 119 -18.70 -3.08 -9.17
C ALA A 119 -18.13 -2.85 -7.77
N SER A 120 -17.08 -2.02 -7.66
CA SER A 120 -16.45 -1.70 -6.37
C SER A 120 -17.37 -0.90 -5.46
N GLY A 121 -18.21 -0.01 -6.01
CA GLY A 121 -19.25 0.72 -5.27
C GLY A 121 -20.35 -0.16 -4.71
N ILE A 122 -20.80 -1.17 -5.47
CA ILE A 122 -21.75 -2.16 -4.97
C ILE A 122 -21.08 -3.03 -3.89
N ALA A 123 -19.86 -3.50 -4.16
CA ALA A 123 -19.15 -4.38 -3.24
C ALA A 123 -18.88 -3.73 -1.89
N ILE A 124 -18.35 -2.49 -1.84
CA ILE A 124 -18.00 -1.83 -0.57
C ILE A 124 -19.19 -1.60 0.35
N MET A 125 -20.41 -1.60 -0.19
CA MET A 125 -21.64 -1.52 0.60
C MET A 125 -21.92 -2.81 1.37
N VAL A 126 -21.44 -3.96 0.89
CA VAL A 126 -21.50 -5.26 1.60
C VAL A 126 -20.53 -5.29 2.79
N GLU A 127 -19.39 -4.62 2.68
CA GLU A 127 -18.38 -4.59 3.74
C GLU A 127 -18.81 -3.71 4.93
N LYS A 128 -18.34 -4.07 6.13
CA LYS A 128 -18.68 -3.35 7.35
C LYS A 128 -18.15 -1.91 7.34
N LYS A 129 -18.99 -0.98 7.79
CA LYS A 129 -18.70 0.46 7.81
C LYS A 129 -17.37 0.82 8.49
N THR A 130 -17.00 0.10 9.55
CA THR A 130 -15.76 0.34 10.30
C THR A 130 -14.49 0.02 9.50
N ARG A 131 -14.55 -0.81 8.45
CA ARG A 131 -13.40 -1.15 7.59
C ARG A 131 -13.28 -0.28 6.35
N ARG A 132 -14.36 0.36 5.91
CA ARG A 132 -14.38 1.12 4.65
C ARG A 132 -13.31 2.21 4.58
N PRO A 133 -13.06 3.02 5.63
CA PRO A 133 -12.00 4.03 5.59
C PRO A 133 -10.60 3.42 5.41
N ALA A 134 -10.30 2.33 6.11
CA ALA A 134 -9.01 1.66 6.01
C ALA A 134 -8.79 1.03 4.61
N LEU A 135 -9.86 0.47 4.02
CA LEU A 135 -9.82 -0.05 2.66
C LEU A 135 -9.67 1.07 1.63
N ALA A 136 -10.43 2.16 1.76
CA ALA A 136 -10.31 3.33 0.89
C ALA A 136 -8.89 3.89 0.91
N LEU A 137 -8.30 4.05 2.10
CA LEU A 137 -6.92 4.53 2.25
C LEU A 137 -5.91 3.56 1.62
N TYR A 138 -6.08 2.25 1.85
CA TYR A 138 -5.21 1.23 1.26
C TYR A 138 -5.26 1.25 -0.28
N LEU A 139 -6.46 1.33 -0.86
CA LEU A 139 -6.63 1.38 -2.32
C LEU A 139 -6.17 2.71 -2.91
N THR A 140 -6.32 3.83 -2.20
CA THR A 140 -5.78 5.14 -2.61
C THR A 140 -4.25 5.09 -2.70
N ASN A 141 -3.58 4.48 -1.71
CA ASN A 141 -2.14 4.27 -1.73
C ASN A 141 -1.71 3.46 -2.97
N LEU A 142 -2.39 2.34 -3.21
CA LEU A 142 -2.09 1.46 -4.34
C LEU A 142 -2.39 2.14 -5.70
N ALA A 143 -3.50 2.88 -5.79
CA ALA A 143 -3.88 3.62 -6.98
C ALA A 143 -2.86 4.72 -7.31
N SER A 144 -2.36 5.43 -6.30
CA SER A 144 -1.32 6.46 -6.47
C SER A 144 0.00 5.86 -6.96
N GLU A 145 0.44 4.73 -6.37
CA GLU A 145 1.61 3.99 -6.82
C GLU A 145 1.44 3.50 -8.28
N THR A 146 0.25 3.00 -8.59
CA THR A 146 -0.10 2.53 -9.94
C THR A 146 -0.12 3.68 -10.94
N TYR A 147 -0.67 4.84 -10.57
CA TYR A 147 -0.71 6.03 -11.40
C TYR A 147 0.70 6.55 -11.70
N TYR A 148 1.59 6.61 -10.71
CA TYR A 148 2.98 7.02 -10.93
C TYR A 148 3.72 6.08 -11.89
N ARG A 149 3.55 4.76 -11.72
CA ARG A 149 4.15 3.77 -12.65
C ARG A 149 3.55 3.84 -14.04
N HIS A 150 2.24 4.05 -14.14
CA HIS A 150 1.55 4.24 -15.41
C HIS A 150 2.12 5.47 -16.13
N LEU A 151 2.22 6.63 -15.47
CA LEU A 151 2.89 7.81 -16.05
C LEU A 151 4.34 7.51 -16.47
N ALA A 152 5.07 6.71 -15.70
CA ALA A 152 6.45 6.36 -16.01
C ALA A 152 6.58 5.44 -17.22
N ASN A 153 5.67 4.47 -17.36
CA ASN A 153 5.65 3.55 -18.51
C ASN A 153 5.36 4.28 -19.82
N HIS A 154 4.58 5.37 -19.76
CA HIS A 154 4.29 6.23 -20.91
C HIS A 154 5.30 7.39 -21.10
N GLY A 155 6.38 7.43 -20.33
CA GLY A 155 7.46 8.41 -20.48
C GLY A 155 7.17 9.81 -19.93
N TYR A 156 6.04 10.04 -19.26
CA TYR A 156 5.69 11.35 -18.68
C TYR A 156 6.49 11.67 -17.42
N VAL A 157 6.91 10.66 -16.66
CA VAL A 157 7.73 10.82 -15.46
C VAL A 157 8.86 9.81 -15.44
N LYS A 158 9.95 10.12 -14.73
CA LYS A 158 11.08 9.21 -14.57
C LYS A 158 11.02 8.52 -13.20
N MET A 159 11.27 7.22 -13.15
CA MET A 159 11.45 6.51 -11.88
C MET A 159 12.84 6.88 -11.31
N TYR A 160 12.89 7.53 -10.16
CA TYR A 160 14.14 7.86 -9.47
C TYR A 160 14.45 6.84 -8.38
N THR A 161 15.73 6.48 -8.25
CA THR A 161 16.21 5.68 -7.11
C THR A 161 15.96 6.46 -5.82
N TYR A 162 15.36 5.81 -4.81
CA TYR A 162 14.97 6.42 -3.54
C TYR A 162 13.91 7.54 -3.64
N GLY A 163 13.12 7.59 -4.73
CA GLY A 163 12.06 8.57 -4.91
C GLY A 163 10.98 8.54 -3.82
N GLU A 164 10.80 7.40 -3.14
CA GLU A 164 9.87 7.25 -2.01
C GLU A 164 10.23 8.08 -0.76
N CYS A 165 11.46 8.56 -0.65
CA CYS A 165 11.86 9.47 0.44
C CYS A 165 11.04 10.77 0.40
N VAL A 166 10.71 11.27 -0.79
CA VAL A 166 9.97 12.53 -0.97
C VAL A 166 8.56 12.48 -0.36
N PRO A 167 7.66 11.57 -0.77
CA PRO A 167 6.32 11.49 -0.18
C PRO A 167 6.35 11.15 1.32
N PHE A 168 7.32 10.34 1.76
CA PHE A 168 7.50 10.08 3.19
C PHE A 168 7.90 11.34 3.97
N GLY A 169 8.86 12.12 3.46
CA GLY A 169 9.28 13.38 4.05
C GLY A 169 8.15 14.40 4.13
N ILE A 170 7.36 14.55 3.07
CA ILE A 170 6.16 15.41 3.07
C ILE A 170 5.17 14.95 4.14
N GLY A 171 4.91 13.64 4.25
CA GLY A 171 4.05 13.08 5.29
C GLY A 171 4.54 13.43 6.70
N LEU A 172 5.85 13.25 6.96
CA LEU A 172 6.46 13.59 8.25
C LEU A 172 6.40 15.10 8.55
N MET A 173 6.66 15.96 7.56
CA MET A 173 6.55 17.42 7.71
C MET A 173 5.13 17.82 8.15
N LEU A 174 4.10 17.27 7.49
CA LEU A 174 2.70 17.52 7.82
C LEU A 174 2.34 17.02 9.23
N PHE A 175 2.78 15.81 9.59
CA PHE A 175 2.53 15.29 10.94
C PHE A 175 3.20 16.13 12.01
N THR A 176 4.45 16.54 11.82
CA THR A 176 5.19 17.37 12.77
C THR A 176 4.60 18.79 12.85
N TYR A 177 4.09 19.34 11.75
CA TYR A 177 3.34 20.59 11.77
C TYR A 177 2.09 20.49 12.66
N LEU A 178 1.24 19.48 12.42
CA LEU A 178 0.03 19.24 13.21
C LEU A 178 0.35 18.94 14.68
N GLN A 179 1.44 18.20 14.94
CA GLN A 179 1.92 17.90 16.27
C GLN A 179 2.32 19.16 17.02
N THR A 180 3.09 20.05 16.39
CA THR A 180 3.56 21.29 17.04
C THR A 180 2.41 22.26 17.30
N LYS A 181 1.33 22.19 16.51
CA LYS A 181 0.09 22.94 16.75
C LYS A 181 -0.86 22.26 17.77
N GLY A 182 -0.51 21.11 18.32
CA GLY A 182 -1.33 20.38 19.28
C GLY A 182 -2.60 19.73 18.69
N ARG A 183 -2.66 19.58 17.36
CA ARG A 183 -3.86 19.12 16.63
C ARG A 183 -3.77 17.68 16.13
N LEU A 184 -2.62 17.05 16.36
CA LEU A 184 -2.43 15.65 15.98
C LEU A 184 -3.25 14.74 16.93
N PRO A 185 -4.03 13.77 16.40
CA PRO A 185 -4.79 12.84 17.24
C PRO A 185 -3.90 12.14 18.28
N LYS A 186 -4.39 11.95 19.51
CA LYS A 186 -3.59 11.43 20.65
C LYS A 186 -2.86 10.12 20.34
N SER A 187 -3.52 9.18 19.66
CA SER A 187 -2.92 7.91 19.25
C SER A 187 -1.75 8.09 18.30
N PHE A 188 -1.88 9.01 17.34
CA PHE A 188 -0.85 9.30 16.35
C PHE A 188 0.27 10.17 16.93
N ASN A 189 -0.05 11.07 17.87
CA ASN A 189 0.95 11.82 18.62
C ASN A 189 1.87 10.89 19.42
N GLY A 190 1.32 9.86 20.06
CA GLY A 190 2.10 8.81 20.72
C GLY A 190 3.04 8.07 19.76
N PHE A 191 2.54 7.73 18.57
CA PHE A 191 3.35 7.12 17.51
C PHE A 191 4.50 8.03 17.05
N MET A 192 4.22 9.31 16.74
CA MET A 192 5.24 10.28 16.33
C MET A 192 6.29 10.52 17.41
N ASN A 193 5.87 10.65 18.68
CA ASN A 193 6.79 10.77 19.81
C ASN A 193 7.68 9.53 19.97
N ALA A 194 7.14 8.33 19.73
CA ALA A 194 7.93 7.11 19.76
C ALA A 194 8.92 7.03 18.60
N ALA A 195 8.47 7.35 17.38
CA ALA A 195 9.23 7.25 16.15
C ALA A 195 10.36 8.29 16.04
N LEU A 196 10.09 9.56 16.36
CA LEU A 196 11.04 10.66 16.24
C LEU A 196 11.73 11.04 17.57
N LYS A 197 11.23 10.55 18.72
CA LYS A 197 11.72 10.93 20.06
C LYS A 197 11.66 12.44 20.32
N THR A 198 10.58 13.08 19.86
CA THR A 198 10.37 14.53 19.93
C THR A 198 10.24 15.08 21.36
N ASN A 199 9.55 14.36 22.25
CA ASN A 199 9.24 14.79 23.62
C ASN A 199 9.72 13.75 24.63
N VAL A 200 10.96 13.90 25.07
CA VAL A 200 11.57 13.00 26.05
C VAL A 200 12.02 13.83 27.25
N THR A 201 11.25 13.75 28.34
CA THR A 201 11.55 14.38 29.64
C THR A 201 12.48 13.51 30.48
N ASP A 202 12.39 12.19 30.32
CA ASP A 202 13.18 11.20 31.07
C ASP A 202 14.35 10.66 30.26
N ASN A 203 15.29 9.97 30.90
CA ASN A 203 16.42 9.36 30.19
C ASN A 203 15.92 8.35 29.14
N VAL A 204 16.29 8.56 27.87
CA VAL A 204 15.93 7.69 26.73
C VAL A 204 16.40 6.25 27.00
N ILE A 205 17.60 6.13 27.57
CA ILE A 205 18.26 4.89 27.93
C ILE A 205 18.50 4.85 29.45
N ASN A 206 18.08 3.76 30.09
CA ASN A 206 18.25 3.55 31.53
C ASN A 206 19.63 2.91 31.81
N GLU A 207 20.50 3.68 32.46
CA GLU A 207 21.89 3.30 32.77
C GLU A 207 22.03 2.01 33.58
N LYS A 208 21.03 1.64 34.38
CA LYS A 208 21.10 0.46 35.26
C LYS A 208 21.10 -0.87 34.49
N LYS A 209 20.71 -0.87 33.21
CA LYS A 209 20.49 -2.10 32.41
C LYS A 209 21.60 -2.35 31.37
N ILE A 210 22.77 -1.74 31.53
CA ILE A 210 23.75 -1.59 30.46
C ILE A 210 25.14 -2.05 30.91
N PRO A 211 25.96 -2.65 30.02
CA PRO A 211 27.37 -2.95 30.29
C PRO A 211 28.17 -1.72 30.74
N LYS A 212 29.13 -1.93 31.67
CA LYS A 212 29.96 -0.84 32.23
C LYS A 212 30.65 0.02 31.17
N SER A 213 31.19 -0.59 30.11
CA SER A 213 31.87 0.12 29.01
C SER A 213 30.94 1.09 28.27
N PHE A 214 29.73 0.65 27.92
CA PHE A 214 28.74 1.51 27.26
C PHE A 214 28.21 2.59 28.22
N LYS A 215 28.15 2.31 29.52
CA LYS A 215 27.78 3.31 30.52
C LYS A 215 28.80 4.47 30.54
N THR A 216 30.10 4.18 30.62
CA THR A 216 31.15 5.21 30.60
C THR A 216 31.11 6.03 29.30
N PHE A 217 30.92 5.36 28.16
CA PHE A 217 30.75 6.04 26.88
C PHE A 217 29.52 6.98 26.85
N LEU A 218 28.37 6.52 27.36
CA LEU A 218 27.16 7.33 27.46
C LEU A 218 27.36 8.53 28.41
N GLU A 219 27.96 8.32 29.58
CA GLU A 219 28.25 9.38 30.54
C GLU A 219 29.13 10.47 29.92
N LYS A 220 30.13 10.06 29.12
CA LYS A 220 30.99 10.97 28.36
C LYS A 220 30.18 11.77 27.33
N LEU A 221 29.36 11.11 26.51
CA LEU A 221 28.49 11.79 25.55
C LEU A 221 27.52 12.79 26.22
N ARG A 222 27.00 12.46 27.40
CA ARG A 222 26.05 13.30 28.13
C ARG A 222 26.68 14.58 28.68
N LYS A 223 27.96 14.53 29.06
CA LYS A 223 28.69 15.64 29.71
C LYS A 223 29.53 16.48 28.74
N ASP A 224 30.16 15.87 27.75
CA ASP A 224 31.18 16.53 26.91
C ASP A 224 30.59 17.49 25.86
N TYR A 225 29.28 17.49 25.65
CA TYR A 225 28.63 18.26 24.58
C TYR A 225 27.56 19.21 25.11
N GLU A 226 27.43 20.35 24.45
CA GLU A 226 26.47 21.39 24.82
C GLU A 226 25.05 21.11 24.33
N LYS A 227 24.12 21.86 24.92
CA LYS A 227 22.69 21.89 24.61
C LYS A 227 22.22 23.33 24.46
N THR A 228 21.39 23.60 23.47
CA THR A 228 20.78 24.93 23.25
C THR A 228 19.52 25.11 24.10
N GLU A 229 19.18 26.35 24.49
CA GLU A 229 17.99 26.68 25.30
C GLU A 229 16.68 26.20 24.67
N LEU A 230 16.57 26.26 23.34
CA LEU A 230 15.39 25.78 22.58
C LEU A 230 15.24 24.25 22.58
N CYS A 231 16.23 23.52 23.07
CA CYS A 231 16.17 22.07 23.19
C CYS A 231 15.67 21.68 24.58
N HIS A 232 14.70 20.78 24.68
CA HIS A 232 14.09 20.40 25.98
C HIS A 232 14.49 19.01 26.49
N HIS A 233 15.48 18.35 25.88
CA HIS A 233 15.95 17.02 26.30
C HIS A 233 16.87 17.09 27.55
N PRO A 234 16.98 16.02 28.36
CA PRO A 234 17.65 16.06 29.67
C PRO A 234 19.18 16.22 29.61
N HIS A 235 19.82 15.71 28.56
CA HIS A 235 21.28 15.68 28.40
C HIS A 235 21.73 16.44 27.15
N SER A 236 22.99 16.29 26.73
CA SER A 236 23.54 16.93 25.53
C SER A 236 22.77 16.60 24.24
N CYS A 237 22.86 17.47 23.22
CA CYS A 237 22.22 17.22 21.92
C CYS A 237 22.75 15.95 21.22
N VAL A 238 24.06 15.70 21.38
CA VAL A 238 24.73 14.52 20.82
C VAL A 238 24.25 13.26 21.52
N SER A 239 24.22 13.25 22.86
CA SER A 239 23.76 12.09 23.61
C SER A 239 22.30 11.78 23.30
N HIS A 240 21.43 12.80 23.22
CA HIS A 240 20.02 12.60 22.89
C HIS A 240 19.84 11.95 21.51
N SER A 241 20.61 12.37 20.51
CA SER A 241 20.55 11.81 19.15
C SER A 241 21.03 10.36 19.12
N VAL A 242 22.19 10.07 19.75
CA VAL A 242 22.76 8.71 19.82
C VAL A 242 21.89 7.76 20.63
N GLU A 243 21.35 8.21 21.77
CA GLU A 243 20.45 7.40 22.58
C GLU A 243 19.14 7.11 21.84
N SER A 244 18.61 8.07 21.09
CA SER A 244 17.40 7.90 20.27
C SER A 244 17.62 6.89 19.14
N PHE A 245 18.80 6.91 18.51
CA PHE A 245 19.23 5.89 17.56
C PHE A 245 19.26 4.51 18.22
N ALA A 246 20.05 4.35 19.27
CA ALA A 246 20.30 3.06 19.90
C ALA A 246 19.01 2.43 20.44
N LYS A 247 18.12 3.23 21.02
CA LYS A 247 16.85 2.73 21.56
C LYS A 247 15.92 2.19 20.47
N ASN A 248 15.74 2.94 19.38
CA ASN A 248 14.85 2.52 18.30
C ASN A 248 15.46 1.41 17.44
N PHE A 249 16.77 1.48 17.20
CA PHE A 249 17.51 0.39 16.54
C PHE A 249 17.37 -0.91 17.33
N SER A 250 17.55 -0.90 18.66
CA SER A 250 17.42 -2.10 19.50
C SER A 250 16.01 -2.69 19.46
N PHE A 251 14.97 -1.85 19.54
CA PHE A 251 13.59 -2.32 19.42
C PHE A 251 13.29 -2.88 18.04
N GLY A 252 13.75 -2.21 16.98
CA GLY A 252 13.63 -2.67 15.61
C GLY A 252 14.34 -4.00 15.38
N LEU A 253 15.55 -4.16 15.90
CA LEU A 253 16.34 -5.39 15.80
C LEU A 253 15.66 -6.55 16.51
N PHE A 254 15.11 -6.33 17.71
CA PHE A 254 14.33 -7.33 18.42
C PHE A 254 13.11 -7.78 17.61
N ALA A 255 12.32 -6.83 17.11
CA ALA A 255 11.11 -7.13 16.33
C ALA A 255 11.43 -7.87 15.02
N SER A 256 12.45 -7.40 14.28
CA SER A 256 12.87 -8.02 13.02
C SER A 256 13.41 -9.43 13.24
N SER A 257 14.22 -9.62 14.28
CA SER A 257 14.77 -10.93 14.66
C SER A 257 13.67 -11.91 15.03
N ALA A 258 12.71 -11.49 15.86
CA ALA A 258 11.56 -12.31 16.23
C ALA A 258 10.73 -12.74 15.01
N LEU A 259 10.50 -11.83 14.06
CA LEU A 259 9.78 -12.12 12.82
C LEU A 259 10.56 -13.08 11.91
N THR A 260 11.88 -12.89 11.79
CA THR A 260 12.76 -13.77 11.00
C THR A 260 12.78 -15.19 11.55
N VAL A 261 12.82 -15.34 12.89
CA VAL A 261 12.72 -16.65 13.56
C VAL A 261 11.36 -17.28 13.31
N ALA A 262 10.27 -16.54 13.50
CA ALA A 262 8.91 -17.05 13.29
C ALA A 262 8.67 -17.50 11.84
N ARG A 263 9.17 -16.75 10.85
CA ARG A 263 9.02 -17.07 9.43
C ARG A 263 9.85 -18.27 9.00
N ASN A 264 11.04 -18.45 9.55
CA ASN A 264 11.98 -19.50 9.15
C ASN A 264 12.08 -20.65 10.16
N TYR A 265 11.11 -20.80 11.06
CA TYR A 265 11.16 -21.77 12.17
C TYR A 265 11.46 -23.21 11.71
N ARG A 266 10.86 -23.65 10.59
CA ARG A 266 11.11 -24.99 10.01
C ARG A 266 12.54 -25.16 9.54
N SER A 267 13.15 -24.13 8.98
CA SER A 267 14.55 -24.17 8.52
C SER A 267 15.52 -24.14 9.69
N ILE A 268 15.20 -23.38 10.74
CA ILE A 268 16.05 -23.25 11.94
C ILE A 268 16.06 -24.56 12.73
N LEU A 269 14.91 -25.23 12.86
CA LEU A 269 14.83 -26.54 13.51
C LEU A 269 15.68 -27.61 12.82
N LYS A 270 15.86 -27.52 11.49
CA LYS A 270 16.72 -28.44 10.73
C LYS A 270 18.21 -28.11 10.90
N ASN A 271 18.57 -26.83 10.85
CA ASN A 271 19.96 -26.36 10.92
C ASN A 271 20.09 -25.14 11.85
N PRO A 272 20.47 -25.32 13.13
CA PRO A 272 20.49 -24.24 14.11
C PRO A 272 21.55 -23.16 13.81
N PHE A 273 22.68 -23.52 13.20
CA PHE A 273 23.72 -22.55 12.82
C PHE A 273 23.24 -21.51 11.79
N ASN A 274 22.22 -21.83 10.99
CA ASN A 274 21.62 -20.89 10.04
C ASN A 274 20.93 -19.70 10.76
N LEU A 275 20.61 -19.84 12.05
CA LEU A 275 20.01 -18.77 12.84
C LEU A 275 20.90 -17.53 12.90
N ILE A 276 22.21 -17.71 13.16
CA ILE A 276 23.15 -16.59 13.27
C ILE A 276 23.23 -15.85 11.93
N THR A 277 23.38 -16.60 10.83
CA THR A 277 23.41 -16.05 9.48
C THR A 277 22.13 -15.28 9.14
N LEU A 278 20.96 -15.80 9.50
CA LEU A 278 19.68 -15.13 9.27
C LEU A 278 19.54 -13.86 10.11
N LEU A 279 19.96 -13.89 11.38
CA LEU A 279 19.86 -12.75 12.29
C LEU A 279 20.81 -11.60 11.91
N VAL A 280 22.02 -11.93 11.45
CA VAL A 280 23.04 -10.94 11.04
C VAL A 280 22.86 -10.50 9.58
N SER A 281 21.98 -11.16 8.83
CA SER A 281 21.73 -10.82 7.42
C SER A 281 21.36 -9.34 7.23
N MET A 282 21.86 -8.74 6.15
CA MET A 282 21.50 -7.36 5.80
C MET A 282 19.99 -7.18 5.65
N GLN A 283 19.25 -8.22 5.26
CA GLN A 283 17.79 -8.16 5.18
C GLN A 283 17.14 -7.96 6.55
N ASN A 284 17.68 -8.58 7.61
CA ASN A 284 17.18 -8.42 8.98
C ASN A 284 17.58 -7.07 9.60
N VAL A 285 18.69 -6.48 9.15
CA VAL A 285 19.25 -5.24 9.73
C VAL A 285 18.72 -3.96 9.05
N LYS A 286 18.26 -4.01 7.80
CA LYS A 286 17.74 -2.83 7.08
C LYS A 286 16.60 -2.08 7.79
N LEU A 287 15.59 -2.81 8.28
CA LEU A 287 14.46 -2.21 9.00
C LEU A 287 14.91 -1.59 10.35
N PRO A 288 15.73 -2.27 11.19
CA PRO A 288 16.35 -1.67 12.36
C PRO A 288 17.15 -0.40 12.06
N LEU A 289 17.95 -0.39 10.98
CA LEU A 289 18.72 0.78 10.55
C LEU A 289 17.79 1.95 10.24
N PHE A 290 16.74 1.74 9.46
CA PHE A 290 15.72 2.76 9.21
C PHE A 290 15.11 3.28 10.52
N ALA A 291 14.68 2.38 11.41
CA ALA A 291 14.06 2.74 12.69
C ALA A 291 14.99 3.53 13.62
N GLY A 292 16.30 3.23 13.60
CA GLY A 292 17.32 3.96 14.37
C GLY A 292 17.69 5.31 13.74
N PHE A 293 17.94 5.34 12.44
CA PHE A 293 18.40 6.56 11.75
C PHE A 293 17.31 7.61 11.60
N LEU A 294 16.03 7.22 11.54
CA LEU A 294 14.91 8.15 11.46
C LEU A 294 14.92 9.20 12.62
N PRO A 295 14.86 8.81 13.91
CA PRO A 295 14.97 9.75 15.02
C PRO A 295 16.37 10.35 15.15
N PHE A 296 17.43 9.67 14.73
CA PHE A 296 18.79 10.23 14.77
C PHE A 296 18.90 11.47 13.89
N ILE A 297 18.57 11.33 12.60
CA ILE A 297 18.64 12.42 11.63
C ILE A 297 17.69 13.54 12.03
N PHE A 298 16.48 13.21 12.49
CA PHE A 298 15.53 14.20 13.02
C PHE A 298 16.13 15.02 14.16
N ASN A 299 16.71 14.37 15.18
CA ASN A 299 17.22 15.07 16.35
C ASN A 299 18.50 15.86 16.05
N VAL A 300 19.41 15.33 15.24
CA VAL A 300 20.61 16.05 14.79
C VAL A 300 20.20 17.30 14.02
N SER A 301 19.35 17.16 13.00
CA SER A 301 18.89 18.31 12.19
C SER A 301 18.12 19.33 13.04
N ARG A 302 17.24 18.88 13.94
CA ARG A 302 16.50 19.76 14.86
C ARG A 302 17.42 20.56 15.76
N CYS A 303 18.42 19.90 16.37
CA CYS A 303 19.35 20.58 17.26
C CYS A 303 20.24 21.58 16.50
N LEU A 304 20.67 21.24 15.28
CA LEU A 304 21.44 22.16 14.43
C LEU A 304 20.61 23.37 14.00
N LEU A 305 19.37 23.16 13.55
CA LEU A 305 18.47 24.24 13.14
C LEU A 305 18.07 25.13 14.32
N ASN A 306 17.92 24.57 15.53
CA ASN A 306 17.66 25.36 16.74
C ASN A 306 18.84 26.26 17.17
N ARG A 307 20.05 26.05 16.64
CA ARG A 307 21.17 26.97 16.85
C ARG A 307 21.11 28.19 15.91
N VAL A 308 20.32 28.12 14.84
CA VAL A 308 20.13 29.22 13.90
C VAL A 308 19.13 30.21 14.50
N LYS A 309 19.60 31.43 14.80
CA LYS A 309 18.75 32.50 15.34
C LYS A 309 17.72 32.96 14.29
N GLY A 310 16.50 33.25 14.73
CA GLY A 310 15.45 33.85 13.89
C GLY A 310 14.51 32.87 13.19
N VAL A 311 14.75 31.55 13.26
CA VAL A 311 13.84 30.55 12.69
C VAL A 311 12.90 30.00 13.78
N PRO A 312 11.56 30.06 13.59
CA PRO A 312 10.61 29.52 14.57
C PRO A 312 10.81 28.01 14.80
N PRO A 313 10.67 27.50 16.04
CA PRO A 313 10.81 26.06 16.33
C PRO A 313 9.88 25.15 15.52
N ILE A 314 8.70 25.65 15.14
CA ILE A 314 7.75 24.93 14.27
C ILE A 314 8.40 24.60 12.92
N VAL A 315 9.06 25.58 12.32
CA VAL A 315 9.71 25.46 11.01
C VAL A 315 10.91 24.51 11.11
N ASN A 316 11.73 24.67 12.17
CA ASN A 316 12.84 23.77 12.45
C ASN A 316 12.39 22.31 12.57
N ASN A 317 11.33 22.06 13.34
CA ASN A 317 10.78 20.71 13.51
C ASN A 317 10.27 20.13 12.20
N MET A 318 9.55 20.91 11.38
CA MET A 318 9.06 20.45 10.09
C MET A 318 10.20 20.06 9.15
N PHE A 319 11.18 20.95 8.94
CA PHE A 319 12.32 20.65 8.05
C PHE A 319 13.17 19.49 8.57
N SER A 320 13.34 19.37 9.89
CA SER A 320 14.03 18.23 10.50
C SER A 320 13.29 16.91 10.24
N ALA A 321 11.95 16.93 10.28
CA ALA A 321 11.12 15.78 9.97
C ALA A 321 11.24 15.40 8.48
N GLY A 322 11.25 16.40 7.59
CA GLY A 322 11.54 16.22 6.18
C GLY A 322 12.91 15.58 5.93
N LEU A 323 13.98 16.12 6.53
CA LEU A 323 15.34 15.58 6.43
C LEU A 323 15.46 14.15 6.97
N SER A 324 14.71 13.82 8.03
CA SER A 324 14.70 12.46 8.59
C SER A 324 14.24 11.39 7.58
N SER A 325 13.53 11.77 6.51
CA SER A 325 13.15 10.85 5.43
C SER A 325 14.33 10.20 4.72
N ILE A 326 15.53 10.79 4.76
CA ILE A 326 16.77 10.18 4.22
C ILE A 326 17.02 8.80 4.84
N ALA A 327 16.55 8.54 6.07
CA ALA A 327 16.62 7.22 6.70
C ALA A 327 15.95 6.13 5.85
N MET A 328 14.97 6.45 5.00
CA MET A 328 14.36 5.50 4.07
C MET A 328 15.36 4.88 3.09
N ALA A 329 16.52 5.50 2.85
CA ALA A 329 17.57 4.90 2.04
C ALA A 329 18.01 3.51 2.59
N PHE A 330 17.89 3.29 3.90
CA PHE A 330 18.17 1.98 4.52
C PHE A 330 17.05 0.95 4.30
N TYR A 331 15.78 1.39 4.25
CA TYR A 331 14.61 0.52 4.05
C TYR A 331 13.63 1.12 3.02
N PRO A 332 14.04 1.16 1.74
CA PRO A 332 13.28 1.81 0.67
C PRO A 332 11.97 1.06 0.40
N THR A 333 10.83 1.66 0.77
CA THR A 333 9.51 1.05 0.63
C THR A 333 8.42 2.06 0.25
N VAL A 334 8.00 2.03 -1.02
CA VAL A 334 6.92 2.89 -1.55
C VAL A 334 5.64 2.78 -0.72
N SER A 335 5.29 1.59 -0.24
CA SER A 335 4.07 1.38 0.55
C SER A 335 4.07 2.12 1.88
N ILE A 336 5.21 2.18 2.58
CA ILE A 336 5.31 2.92 3.85
C ILE A 336 5.26 4.42 3.57
N ALA A 337 5.97 4.88 2.54
CA ALA A 337 5.98 6.28 2.14
C ALA A 337 4.59 6.80 1.73
N MET A 338 3.90 6.07 0.85
CA MET A 338 2.55 6.41 0.40
C MET A 338 1.56 6.40 1.57
N TYR A 339 1.63 5.38 2.43
CA TYR A 339 0.77 5.32 3.61
C TYR A 339 1.00 6.51 4.54
N CYS A 340 2.27 6.88 4.79
CA CYS A 340 2.61 8.05 5.60
C CYS A 340 2.04 9.33 5.00
N LEU A 341 2.22 9.56 3.70
CA LEU A 341 1.70 10.72 2.98
C LEU A 341 0.17 10.80 3.06
N TRP A 342 -0.54 9.75 2.65
CA TRP A 342 -2.00 9.77 2.60
C TRP A 342 -2.62 9.82 3.97
N LYS A 343 -2.01 9.18 4.98
CA LYS A 343 -2.47 9.32 6.37
C LYS A 343 -2.27 10.75 6.88
N ALA A 344 -1.20 11.43 6.45
CA ALA A 344 -0.99 12.84 6.79
C ALA A 344 -2.04 13.73 6.12
N ILE A 345 -2.31 13.53 4.82
CA ILE A 345 -3.36 14.24 4.07
C ILE A 345 -4.74 14.02 4.72
N GLU A 346 -5.08 12.78 5.06
CA GLU A 346 -6.33 12.45 5.76
C GLU A 346 -6.43 13.19 7.11
N THR A 347 -5.33 13.26 7.87
CA THR A 347 -5.31 13.95 9.16
C THR A 347 -5.47 15.46 8.99
N VAL A 348 -4.83 16.05 7.98
CA VAL A 348 -4.99 17.47 7.63
C VAL A 348 -6.43 17.76 7.18
N TYR A 349 -7.02 16.89 6.36
CA TYR A 349 -8.42 17.04 5.93
C TYR A 349 -9.36 17.08 7.13
N PHE A 350 -9.24 16.14 8.08
CA PHE A 350 -10.09 16.14 9.27
C PHE A 350 -9.81 17.34 10.19
N ASP A 351 -8.56 17.81 10.34
CA ASP A 351 -8.26 19.08 11.03
C ASP A 351 -9.01 20.26 10.40
N LEU A 352 -9.02 20.35 9.08
CA LEU A 352 -9.69 21.43 8.35
C LEU A 352 -11.21 21.33 8.42
N VAL A 353 -11.77 20.12 8.45
CA VAL A 353 -13.21 19.88 8.68
C VAL A 353 -13.60 20.30 10.09
N ASP A 354 -12.84 19.90 11.11
CA ASP A 354 -13.12 20.25 12.51
C ASP A 354 -13.04 21.77 12.75
N ARG A 355 -12.23 22.46 11.95
CA ARG A 355 -12.11 23.93 11.95
C ARG A 355 -13.16 24.65 11.09
N GLY A 356 -14.03 23.92 10.40
CA GLY A 356 -15.08 24.48 9.55
C GLY A 356 -14.61 25.03 8.20
N TYR A 357 -13.37 24.77 7.77
CA TYR A 357 -12.87 25.20 6.46
C TYR A 357 -13.27 24.26 5.32
N LEU A 358 -13.49 22.98 5.61
CA LEU A 358 -13.89 21.98 4.62
C LEU A 358 -15.20 21.28 5.03
N PRO A 359 -16.07 20.93 4.07
CA PRO A 359 -17.30 20.22 4.36
C PRO A 359 -17.04 18.74 4.67
N LYS A 360 -17.77 18.18 5.63
CA LYS A 360 -17.76 16.74 5.90
C LYS A 360 -18.63 16.01 4.86
N ILE A 361 -18.00 15.44 3.84
CA ILE A 361 -18.69 14.65 2.82
C ILE A 361 -19.13 13.30 3.42
N LYS A 362 -20.44 13.05 3.43
CA LYS A 362 -21.03 11.79 3.92
C LYS A 362 -20.68 10.64 2.96
N ASN A 363 -20.22 9.52 3.51
CA ASN A 363 -19.81 8.33 2.76
C ASN A 363 -18.70 8.58 1.73
N ALA A 364 -17.85 9.61 1.92
CA ALA A 364 -16.74 9.90 1.02
C ALA A 364 -15.79 8.70 0.84
N GLU A 365 -15.66 7.86 1.86
CA GLU A 365 -14.87 6.64 1.83
C GLU A 365 -15.39 5.62 0.80
N VAL A 366 -16.71 5.60 0.54
CA VAL A 366 -17.32 4.73 -0.48
C VAL A 366 -16.92 5.24 -1.87
N ILE A 367 -17.08 6.53 -2.13
CA ILE A 367 -16.73 7.15 -3.42
C ILE A 367 -15.23 6.99 -3.70
N LEU A 368 -14.40 7.31 -2.71
CA LEU A 368 -12.95 7.19 -2.82
C LEU A 368 -12.53 5.74 -3.08
N TYR A 369 -13.10 4.77 -2.35
CA TYR A 369 -12.85 3.35 -2.59
C TYR A 369 -13.27 2.92 -3.99
N SER A 370 -14.47 3.30 -4.44
CA SER A 370 -14.99 2.92 -5.77
C SER A 370 -14.10 3.42 -6.89
N ILE A 371 -13.70 4.70 -6.85
CA ILE A 371 -12.85 5.31 -7.88
C ILE A 371 -11.45 4.69 -7.88
N THR A 372 -10.82 4.59 -6.70
CA THR A 372 -9.44 4.08 -6.60
C THR A 372 -9.35 2.59 -6.91
N THR A 373 -10.29 1.78 -6.42
CA THR A 373 -10.37 0.35 -6.78
C THR A 373 -10.68 0.19 -8.26
N GLY A 374 -11.59 1.01 -8.80
CA GLY A 374 -11.93 0.99 -10.22
C GLY A 374 -10.71 1.27 -11.11
N TYR A 375 -9.92 2.29 -10.76
CA TYR A 375 -8.68 2.61 -11.44
C TYR A 375 -7.65 1.47 -11.38
N VAL A 376 -7.47 0.86 -10.20
CA VAL A 376 -6.53 -0.26 -10.04
C VAL A 376 -6.98 -1.48 -10.83
N LEU A 377 -8.26 -1.87 -10.77
CA LEU A 377 -8.79 -3.01 -11.53
C LEU A 377 -8.72 -2.76 -13.03
N TRP A 378 -9.00 -1.54 -13.49
CA TRP A 378 -8.81 -1.14 -14.88
C TRP A 378 -7.38 -1.33 -15.36
N ASN A 379 -6.39 -0.87 -14.58
CA ASN A 379 -4.98 -1.12 -14.88
C ASN A 379 -4.66 -2.63 -14.86
N ALA A 380 -5.36 -3.46 -14.08
CA ALA A 380 -5.12 -4.91 -14.07
C ALA A 380 -5.58 -5.58 -15.37
N VAL A 381 -6.54 -4.96 -16.07
CA VAL A 381 -6.94 -5.37 -17.42
C VAL A 381 -5.96 -4.81 -18.45
N ILE A 382 -5.84 -3.48 -18.50
CA ILE A 382 -5.16 -2.73 -19.56
C ILE A 382 -3.65 -2.76 -19.42
N GLU A 383 -3.08 -2.40 -18.26
CA GLU A 383 -1.63 -2.26 -18.10
C GLU A 383 -1.16 -2.86 -16.77
N PRO A 384 -1.09 -4.21 -16.67
CA PRO A 384 -0.71 -4.88 -15.43
C PRO A 384 0.66 -4.44 -14.91
N ARG A 385 1.56 -4.00 -15.80
CA ARG A 385 2.90 -3.50 -15.48
C ARG A 385 2.89 -2.31 -14.51
N ALA A 386 1.83 -1.49 -14.53
CA ALA A 386 1.68 -0.39 -13.59
C ALA A 386 1.39 -0.87 -12.15
N ILE A 387 0.88 -2.09 -11.97
CA ILE A 387 0.43 -2.61 -10.67
C ILE A 387 1.56 -3.34 -9.96
N ARG A 388 1.60 -3.21 -8.63
CA ARG A 388 2.52 -3.98 -7.80
C ARG A 388 2.27 -5.48 -7.92
N ARG A 389 3.34 -6.26 -8.19
CA ARG A 389 3.29 -7.74 -8.32
C ARG A 389 2.53 -8.46 -7.21
N GLY A 390 2.69 -8.04 -5.96
CA GLY A 390 1.96 -8.64 -4.82
C GLY A 390 0.44 -8.52 -4.94
N TYR A 391 -0.07 -7.40 -5.49
CA TYR A 391 -1.49 -7.22 -5.73
C TYR A 391 -1.96 -7.97 -6.97
N LEU A 392 -1.16 -8.03 -8.04
CA LEU A 392 -1.46 -8.88 -9.20
C LEU A 392 -1.56 -10.36 -8.79
N ASN A 393 -0.66 -10.84 -7.94
CA ASN A 393 -0.71 -12.21 -7.42
C ASN A 393 -1.97 -12.46 -6.57
N PHE A 394 -2.42 -11.44 -5.82
CA PHE A 394 -3.68 -11.50 -5.09
C PHE A 394 -4.87 -11.60 -6.05
N LEU A 395 -4.94 -10.77 -7.08
CA LEU A 395 -5.98 -10.85 -8.11
C LEU A 395 -5.95 -12.17 -8.87
N ALA A 396 -4.76 -12.65 -9.25
CA ALA A 396 -4.58 -13.93 -9.90
C ALA A 396 -5.06 -15.08 -9.01
N GLY A 397 -4.77 -15.06 -7.70
CA GLY A 397 -5.30 -16.03 -6.74
C GLY A 397 -6.83 -15.98 -6.64
N LEU A 398 -7.41 -14.78 -6.65
CA LEU A 398 -8.86 -14.59 -6.58
C LEU A 398 -9.60 -15.21 -7.77
N VAL A 399 -9.06 -15.13 -8.99
CA VAL A 399 -9.69 -15.70 -10.19
C VAL A 399 -9.08 -17.03 -10.64
N GLY A 400 -8.23 -17.67 -9.82
CA GLY A 400 -7.60 -18.95 -10.18
C GLY A 400 -6.67 -18.88 -11.39
N GLY A 401 -5.91 -17.80 -11.54
CA GLY A 401 -4.95 -17.59 -12.63
C GLY A 401 -5.55 -17.07 -13.93
N LYS A 402 -6.89 -17.02 -14.04
CA LYS A 402 -7.62 -16.62 -15.25
C LYS A 402 -7.32 -15.20 -15.74
N ILE A 403 -6.88 -14.29 -14.86
CA ILE A 403 -6.44 -12.93 -15.25
C ILE A 403 -5.28 -12.96 -16.25
N GLY A 404 -4.47 -14.03 -16.25
CA GLY A 404 -3.38 -14.23 -17.21
C GLY A 404 -3.84 -14.71 -18.58
N LEU A 405 -5.11 -15.10 -18.73
CA LEU A 405 -5.68 -15.59 -19.98
C LEU A 405 -6.33 -14.48 -20.82
N PHE A 406 -6.42 -13.25 -20.32
CA PHE A 406 -6.96 -12.13 -21.11
C PHE A 406 -6.10 -11.92 -22.35
N ASN A 407 -6.75 -11.73 -23.50
CA ASN A 407 -6.06 -11.53 -24.77
C ASN A 407 -5.54 -10.09 -24.90
N ARG A 408 -4.45 -9.81 -24.19
CA ARG A 408 -3.86 -8.47 -24.12
C ARG A 408 -3.23 -7.99 -25.42
N ARG A 409 -3.05 -8.87 -26.41
CA ARG A 409 -2.58 -8.52 -27.75
C ARG A 409 -3.60 -7.64 -28.49
N LEU A 410 -4.88 -7.86 -28.21
CA LEU A 410 -5.93 -6.99 -28.70
C LEU A 410 -5.89 -5.59 -28.08
N TYR A 411 -5.04 -5.33 -27.07
CA TYR A 411 -4.94 -4.03 -26.41
C TYR A 411 -3.81 -3.16 -26.97
N ASP A 412 -2.89 -3.72 -27.76
CA ASP A 412 -1.70 -3.00 -28.22
C ASP A 412 -2.02 -1.79 -29.10
N HIS A 413 -3.09 -1.89 -29.90
CA HIS A 413 -3.55 -0.78 -30.73
C HIS A 413 -4.07 0.42 -29.93
N PHE A 414 -4.28 0.26 -28.62
CA PHE A 414 -4.61 1.35 -27.70
C PHE A 414 -3.37 2.10 -27.18
N GLY A 415 -2.15 1.66 -27.50
CA GLY A 415 -0.91 2.29 -27.04
C GLY A 415 -0.49 1.92 -25.63
N TYR A 416 -1.06 0.85 -25.04
CA TYR A 416 -0.67 0.34 -23.72
C TYR A 416 0.32 -0.81 -23.82
N ILE A 417 1.21 -0.92 -22.82
CA ILE A 417 2.21 -1.98 -22.73
C ILE A 417 1.61 -3.19 -21.97
N SER A 418 0.56 -3.76 -22.53
CA SER A 418 -0.29 -4.74 -21.85
C SER A 418 0.30 -6.16 -21.77
N ARG A 419 1.20 -6.52 -22.71
CA ARG A 419 1.70 -7.89 -22.92
C ARG A 419 2.86 -8.31 -22.03
N ASP A 420 3.61 -7.37 -21.46
CA ASP A 420 4.91 -7.64 -20.82
C ASP A 420 4.87 -8.66 -19.66
N ILE A 421 3.76 -8.72 -18.94
CA ILE A 421 3.61 -9.62 -17.79
C ILE A 421 2.97 -10.95 -18.19
N TYR A 422 2.07 -10.94 -19.16
CA TYR A 422 1.28 -12.09 -19.57
C TYR A 422 1.50 -12.35 -21.06
N THR A 423 2.43 -13.24 -21.36
CA THR A 423 2.85 -13.57 -22.73
C THR A 423 2.07 -14.72 -23.35
N LYS A 424 1.35 -15.51 -22.54
CA LYS A 424 0.58 -16.67 -23.01
C LYS A 424 -0.51 -16.24 -23.99
N ILE A 425 -0.53 -16.87 -25.15
CA ILE A 425 -1.59 -16.71 -26.14
C ILE A 425 -2.76 -17.57 -25.69
N PRO A 426 -3.97 -17.00 -25.53
CA PRO A 426 -5.16 -17.82 -25.29
C PRO A 426 -5.46 -18.67 -26.54
N GLU A 427 -5.72 -19.95 -26.32
CA GLU A 427 -6.25 -20.85 -27.34
C GLU A 427 -7.77 -20.68 -27.41
N PHE A 428 -8.29 -20.52 -28.61
CA PHE A 428 -9.71 -20.26 -28.84
C PHE A 428 -10.37 -21.42 -29.57
N ASP A 429 -11.61 -21.74 -29.20
CA ASP A 429 -12.48 -22.52 -30.06
C ASP A 429 -12.93 -21.65 -31.24
N HIS A 430 -12.47 -22.01 -32.44
CA HIS A 430 -12.79 -21.31 -33.68
C HIS A 430 -14.30 -21.22 -33.97
N LYS A 431 -15.14 -22.07 -33.35
CA LYS A 431 -16.60 -21.99 -33.47
C LYS A 431 -17.20 -20.75 -32.82
N HIS A 432 -16.49 -20.15 -31.86
CA HIS A 432 -16.96 -19.03 -31.06
C HIS A 432 -16.14 -17.75 -31.25
N ALA A 433 -15.00 -17.83 -31.95
CA ALA A 433 -14.20 -16.68 -32.34
C ALA A 433 -14.77 -15.98 -33.58
N MET A 434 -14.78 -14.65 -33.58
CA MET A 434 -15.31 -13.78 -34.64
C MET A 434 -14.22 -12.92 -35.29
N ILE A 435 -13.07 -12.76 -34.65
CA ILE A 435 -11.91 -12.01 -35.13
C ILE A 435 -10.94 -12.95 -35.83
N ASN A 436 -10.40 -12.49 -36.95
CA ASN A 436 -9.35 -13.20 -37.69
C ASN A 436 -8.15 -13.53 -36.76
N PRO A 437 -7.77 -14.80 -36.60
CA PRO A 437 -6.63 -15.23 -35.77
C PRO A 437 -5.32 -14.47 -36.04
N LEU A 438 -5.11 -14.03 -37.28
CA LEU A 438 -3.94 -13.25 -37.69
C LEU A 438 -3.81 -11.90 -36.97
N LEU A 439 -4.87 -11.39 -36.34
CA LEU A 439 -4.85 -10.13 -35.56
C LEU A 439 -4.28 -10.30 -34.15
N TYR A 440 -4.14 -11.53 -33.65
CA TYR A 440 -3.62 -11.79 -32.31
C TYR A 440 -2.61 -12.95 -32.23
N MET A 441 -2.44 -13.77 -33.28
CA MET A 441 -1.35 -14.74 -33.39
C MET A 441 -0.13 -14.09 -34.08
N PRO A 442 1.11 -14.39 -33.66
CA PRO A 442 2.29 -13.89 -34.35
C PRO A 442 2.44 -14.64 -35.68
N LEU A 443 2.83 -13.94 -36.75
CA LEU A 443 2.98 -14.54 -38.09
C LEU A 443 4.17 -15.50 -38.19
N VAL A 444 5.09 -15.46 -37.23
CA VAL A 444 6.25 -16.33 -37.08
C VAL A 444 6.45 -16.56 -35.57
N GLU A 445 6.65 -17.81 -35.16
CA GLU A 445 6.87 -18.21 -33.76
C GLU A 445 8.22 -17.73 -33.19
#